data_AF-A0A6L6E1W0-F1
#
_entry.id   AF-A0A6L6E1W0-F1
#
_cell.length_a   1.000
_cell.length_b   1.000
_cell.length_c   1.000
_cell.angle_alpha   90.00
_cell.angle_beta   90.00
_cell.angle_gamma   90.00
#
_symmetry.space_group_name_H-M   'P 1'
#
loop_
_entity.id
_entity.type
_entity.pdbx_description
1 polymer ?
#
loop_
_entity_poly.entity_id
_entity_poly.type
_entity_poly.pdbx_seq_one_letter_code
_entity_poly.pdbx_strand_id
1 'polypeptide(L)'
;MLRWLTAGESHGPELVAVLEGLPAGVPVTTEAVQVALARRRLGFGRGARMKFEKDEVSLSGGIRHGSTMGGPVAITIANTEWPKWEQ
;
A
#
# COMPACT_ATOMS: atom_id res chain seq x y z
N MET A 1 18.05 -11.98 2.47
CA MET A 1 17.85 -11.38 1.13
C MET A 1 16.49 -10.69 1.14
N LEU A 2 16.40 -9.43 0.71
CA LEU A 2 15.12 -8.72 0.64
C LEU A 2 14.30 -9.25 -0.54
N ARG A 3 13.04 -9.58 -0.30
CA ARG A 3 12.09 -10.08 -1.32
C ARG A 3 10.73 -9.43 -1.14
N TRP A 4 9.94 -9.39 -2.21
CA TRP A 4 8.56 -8.92 -2.15
C TRP A 4 7.67 -9.63 -3.16
N LEU A 5 6.39 -9.71 -2.81
CA LEU A 5 5.31 -10.25 -3.62
C LEU A 5 4.14 -9.27 -3.57
N THR A 6 3.41 -9.16 -4.68
CA THR A 6 2.19 -8.34 -4.78
C THR A 6 1.04 -9.19 -5.26
N ALA A 7 -0.17 -8.91 -4.77
CA ALA A 7 -1.41 -9.56 -5.17
C ALA A 7 -2.54 -8.52 -5.29
N GLY A 8 -3.58 -8.89 -6.04
CA GLY A 8 -4.79 -8.09 -6.23
C GLY A 8 -5.01 -7.63 -7.67
N GLU A 9 -6.27 -7.36 -7.97
CA GLU A 9 -6.75 -7.01 -9.30
C GLU A 9 -7.14 -5.53 -9.37
N SER A 10 -7.07 -4.92 -10.57
CA SER A 10 -7.43 -3.50 -10.75
C SER A 10 -8.88 -3.17 -10.39
N HIS A 11 -9.76 -4.16 -10.37
CA HIS A 11 -11.16 -4.02 -9.96
C HIS A 11 -11.50 -4.93 -8.78
N GLY A 12 -10.50 -5.49 -8.09
CA GLY A 12 -10.70 -6.26 -6.86
C GLY A 12 -10.90 -5.35 -5.64
N PRO A 13 -11.17 -5.93 -4.46
CA PRO A 13 -11.43 -5.18 -3.24
C PRO A 13 -10.20 -4.44 -2.70
N GLU A 14 -9.01 -4.99 -2.89
CA GLU A 14 -7.76 -4.41 -2.39
C GLU A 14 -6.55 -4.94 -3.15
N LEU A 15 -5.43 -4.24 -2.98
CA LEU A 15 -4.11 -4.70 -3.37
C LEU A 15 -3.31 -5.04 -2.10
N VAL A 16 -2.47 -6.07 -2.18
CA VAL A 16 -1.60 -6.50 -1.09
C VAL A 16 -0.16 -6.53 -1.57
N ALA A 17 0.75 -6.04 -0.73
CA ALA A 17 2.18 -6.24 -0.86
C ALA A 17 2.74 -6.91 0.40
N VAL A 18 3.51 -7.98 0.22
CA VAL A 18 4.24 -8.66 1.30
C VAL A 18 5.72 -8.53 1.04
N LEU A 19 6.46 -8.00 2.01
CA LEU A 19 7.90 -7.85 1.98
C LEU A 19 8.53 -8.75 3.05
N GLU A 20 9.58 -9.49 2.71
CA GLU A 20 10.30 -10.38 3.61
C GLU A 20 11.80 -10.07 3.58
N GLY A 21 12.47 -10.26 4.72
CA GLY A 21 13.92 -10.06 4.86
C GLY A 21 14.32 -8.62 5.17
N LEU A 22 13.38 -7.80 5.64
CA LEU A 22 13.68 -6.50 6.24
C LEU A 22 14.32 -6.69 7.61
N PRO A 23 15.34 -5.89 7.98
CA PRO A 23 15.82 -5.85 9.35
C PRO A 23 14.76 -5.24 10.28
N ALA A 24 14.82 -5.56 11.57
CA ALA A 24 14.03 -4.88 12.59
C ALA A 24 14.54 -3.45 12.84
N GLY A 25 13.67 -2.56 13.28
CA GLY A 25 14.01 -1.19 13.68
C GLY A 25 14.05 -0.16 12.54
N VAL A 26 13.61 -0.53 11.32
CA VAL A 26 13.48 0.44 10.22
C VAL A 26 12.24 1.29 10.46
N PRO A 27 12.35 2.63 10.55
CA PRO A 27 11.20 3.50 10.74
C PRO A 27 10.28 3.50 9.53
N VAL A 28 8.99 3.30 9.75
CA VAL A 28 7.96 3.34 8.71
C VAL A 28 6.60 3.58 9.34
N THR A 29 5.82 4.48 8.74
CA THR A 29 4.45 4.76 9.15
C THR A 29 3.51 4.70 7.96
N THR A 30 2.21 4.55 8.23
CA THR A 30 1.17 4.56 7.20
C THR A 30 1.20 5.86 6.39
N GLU A 31 1.42 7.00 7.06
CA GLU A 31 1.50 8.32 6.43
C GLU A 31 2.67 8.41 5.46
N ALA A 32 3.84 7.87 5.83
CA ALA A 32 5.00 7.84 4.94
C ALA A 32 4.70 7.06 3.66
N VAL A 33 3.98 5.94 3.76
CA VAL A 33 3.56 5.14 2.60
C VAL A 33 2.51 5.88 1.78
N GLN A 34 1.51 6.51 2.41
CA GLN A 34 0.50 7.32 1.71
C GLN A 34 1.12 8.48 0.92
N VAL A 35 2.09 9.20 1.50
CA VAL A 35 2.82 10.27 0.80
C VAL A 35 3.58 9.72 -0.40
N ALA A 36 4.20 8.54 -0.27
CA ALA A 36 4.89 7.89 -1.38
C ALA A 36 3.91 7.49 -2.51
N LEU A 37 2.71 6.99 -2.17
CA LEU A 37 1.68 6.66 -3.15
C LEU A 37 1.11 7.91 -3.83
N ALA A 38 0.85 8.98 -3.07
CA ALA A 38 0.33 10.24 -3.61
C ALA A 38 1.23 10.81 -4.73
N ARG A 39 2.55 10.60 -4.64
CA ARG A 39 3.51 11.01 -5.68
C ARG A 39 3.27 10.33 -7.03
N ARG A 40 2.66 9.13 -7.07
CA ARG A 40 2.33 8.42 -8.33
C ARG A 40 1.33 9.18 -9.21
N ARG A 41 0.58 10.09 -8.60
CA ARG A 41 -0.47 10.90 -9.23
C ARG A 41 0.05 12.21 -9.80
N LEU A 42 1.30 12.55 -9.52
CA LEU A 42 1.95 13.73 -10.08
C LEU A 42 2.27 13.52 -11.56
N GLY A 43 2.36 14.62 -12.31
CA GLY A 43 2.75 14.65 -13.73
C GLY A 43 1.62 15.11 -14.65
N PHE A 44 2.00 15.91 -15.65
CA PHE A 44 1.09 16.39 -16.69
C PHE A 44 0.50 15.21 -17.47
N GLY A 45 -0.81 15.23 -17.74
CA GLY A 45 -1.52 14.15 -18.44
C GLY A 45 -2.01 12.99 -17.56
N ARG A 46 -1.76 13.00 -16.24
CA ARG A 46 -2.41 12.05 -15.32
C ARG A 46 -3.93 12.31 -15.28
N GLY A 47 -4.71 11.28 -15.59
CA GLY A 47 -6.17 11.36 -15.80
C GLY A 47 -6.97 11.71 -14.54
N ALA A 48 -8.23 12.12 -14.74
CA ALA A 48 -9.13 12.57 -13.68
C ALA A 48 -9.37 11.53 -12.57
N ARG A 49 -9.32 10.23 -12.91
CA ARG A 49 -9.51 9.13 -11.96
C ARG A 49 -8.52 9.18 -10.78
N MET A 50 -7.25 9.45 -11.07
CA MET A 50 -6.22 9.55 -10.02
C MET A 50 -6.31 10.82 -9.16
N LYS A 51 -7.21 11.77 -9.48
CA LYS A 51 -7.39 12.99 -8.68
C LYS A 51 -8.27 12.76 -7.44
N PHE A 52 -9.17 11.77 -7.46
CA PHE A 52 -10.14 11.56 -6.38
C PHE A 52 -10.02 10.20 -5.68
N GLU A 53 -9.52 9.16 -6.37
CA GLU A 53 -9.30 7.84 -5.77
C GLU A 53 -8.30 7.98 -4.63
N LYS A 54 -8.69 7.69 -3.38
CA LYS A 54 -7.81 7.78 -2.22
C LYS A 54 -7.34 6.36 -1.88
N ASP A 55 -6.10 6.04 -2.22
CA ASP A 55 -5.41 4.85 -1.75
C ASP A 55 -5.43 4.81 -0.20
N GLU A 56 -6.34 4.05 0.38
CA GLU A 56 -6.41 3.82 1.81
C GLU A 56 -5.42 2.73 2.19
N VAL A 57 -4.28 3.16 2.73
CA VAL A 57 -3.19 2.26 3.11
C VAL A 57 -3.38 1.73 4.52
N SER A 58 -3.17 0.43 4.71
CA SER A 58 -3.02 -0.20 6.02
C SER A 58 -1.73 -1.01 6.13
N LEU A 59 -1.11 -0.98 7.31
CA LEU A 59 0.06 -1.78 7.66
C LEU A 59 -0.40 -2.98 8.50
N SER A 60 -0.79 -4.06 7.82
CA SER A 60 -1.47 -5.22 8.43
C SER A 60 -0.54 -6.18 9.18
N GLY A 61 0.78 -6.08 9.00
CA GLY A 61 1.74 -6.94 9.70
C GLY A 61 3.19 -6.48 9.60
N GLY A 62 4.03 -6.96 10.52
CA GLY A 62 5.49 -6.74 10.50
C GLY A 62 5.96 -5.38 10.98
N ILE A 63 5.06 -4.48 11.37
CA ILE A 63 5.37 -3.14 11.90
C ILE A 63 4.67 -2.94 13.23
N ARG A 64 5.37 -2.37 14.20
CA ARG A 64 4.81 -1.99 15.51
C ARG A 64 5.40 -0.67 15.95
N HIS A 65 4.56 0.24 16.46
CA HIS A 65 4.95 1.57 16.94
C HIS A 65 5.86 2.33 15.94
N GLY A 66 5.57 2.22 14.65
CA GLY A 66 6.29 2.94 13.59
C GLY A 66 7.65 2.32 13.20
N SER A 67 7.93 1.08 13.57
CA SER A 67 9.18 0.38 13.22
C SER A 67 8.94 -1.06 12.76
N THR A 68 9.75 -1.54 11.83
CA THR A 68 9.73 -2.93 11.38
C THR A 68 10.14 -3.89 12.50
N MET A 69 9.55 -5.08 12.52
CA MET A 69 9.79 -6.11 13.54
C MET A 69 10.75 -7.21 13.08
N GLY A 70 11.27 -7.13 11.84
CA GLY A 70 12.15 -8.15 11.24
C GLY A 70 11.43 -9.35 10.62
N GLY A 71 10.17 -9.57 10.98
CA GLY A 71 9.28 -10.50 10.27
C GLY A 71 8.71 -9.90 8.97
N PRO A 72 7.88 -10.67 8.23
CA PRO A 72 7.25 -10.18 7.01
C PRO A 72 6.38 -8.95 7.26
N VAL A 73 6.51 -7.95 6.40
CA VAL A 73 5.69 -6.73 6.41
C VAL A 73 4.57 -6.89 5.38
N ALA A 74 3.33 -6.78 5.83
CA ALA A 74 2.15 -6.80 4.97
C ALA A 74 1.55 -5.39 4.88
N ILE A 75 1.37 -4.92 3.65
CA ILE A 75 0.77 -3.63 3.33
C ILE A 75 -0.46 -3.90 2.48
N THR A 76 -1.59 -3.32 2.82
CA THR A 76 -2.80 -3.37 1.99
C THR A 76 -3.20 -1.98 1.52
N ILE A 77 -3.81 -1.91 0.35
CA ILE A 77 -4.35 -0.69 -0.26
C ILE A 77 -5.78 -1.01 -0.68
N ALA A 78 -6.76 -0.46 0.03
CA ALA A 78 -8.17 -0.70 -0.29
C ALA A 78 -8.58 0.02 -1.58
N ASN A 79 -9.41 -0.64 -2.38
CA ASN A 79 -10.03 -0.04 -3.56
C ASN A 79 -11.32 0.67 -3.16
N THR A 80 -11.30 2.00 -3.11
CA THR A 80 -12.48 2.82 -2.74
C THR A 80 -13.65 2.65 -3.69
N GLU A 81 -13.42 2.15 -4.91
CA GLU A 81 -14.44 1.95 -5.92
C GLU A 81 -15.00 0.52 -5.92
N TRP A 82 -14.49 -0.39 -5.08
CA TRP A 82 -14.92 -1.79 -5.00
C TRP A 82 -16.44 -1.99 -4.88
N PRO A 83 -17.20 -1.19 -4.11
CA PRO A 83 -18.66 -1.34 -4.05
C PRO A 83 -19.38 -1.23 -5.40
N LYS A 84 -18.74 -0.63 -6.43
CA LYS A 84 -19.29 -0.55 -7.80
C LYS A 84 -19.10 -1.84 -8.60
N TRP A 85 -18.26 -2.75 -8.12
CA TRP A 85 -17.84 -4.00 -8.78
C TRP A 85 -18.39 -5.25 -8.08
N GLU A 86 -19.11 -5.11 -6.97
CA GLU A 86 -19.71 -6.24 -6.24
C GLU A 86 -20.97 -6.83 -6.94
N GLN A 87 -21.46 -6.22 -8.03
CA GLN A 87 -22.65 -6.64 -8.78
C GLN A 87 -22.30 -7.34 -10.09
#